data_AF-A0A6J8AC23-F1
#
_entry.id   AF-A0A6J8AC23-F1
#
_cell.length_a   1.000
_cell.length_b   1.000
_cell.length_c   1.000
_cell.angle_alpha   90.00
_cell.angle_beta   90.00
_cell.angle_gamma   90.00
#
_symmetry.space_group_name_H-M   'P 1'
#
loop_
_entity.id
_entity.type
_entity.pdbx_description
1 polymer ?
#
loop_
_entity_poly.entity_id
_entity_poly.type
_entity_poly.pdbx_seq_one_letter_code
_entity_poly.pdbx_strand_id
1 'polypeptide(L)'
;MKLRFGHFNMKESYLVEAKLRKRKSGETFRDLGQSIEDLYRRAYPASLDTVQENSIKTFLDACGESEEFRLSVRRSRPKTLQDAVTSAMEEECIRLSERHKNSMKKTVYSVETNNKDQYSRRKVENSAQRERRVPNTANYRKAKVEESVTCYN
;
A
#
# COMPACT_ATOMS: atom_id res chain seq x y z
N MET A 1 -5.34 33.57 -46.07
CA MET A 1 -4.99 33.15 -44.69
C MET A 1 -6.24 32.66 -43.98
N LYS A 2 -6.44 31.34 -43.79
CA LYS A 2 -7.61 30.84 -43.01
C LYS A 2 -7.50 29.36 -42.58
N LEU A 3 -6.32 28.87 -42.15
CA LEU A 3 -6.15 27.46 -41.74
C LEU A 3 -5.27 27.27 -40.49
N ARG A 4 -5.17 28.26 -39.61
CA ARG A 4 -4.41 28.12 -38.36
C ARG A 4 -5.27 27.88 -37.12
N PHE A 5 -6.56 28.24 -37.18
CA PHE A 5 -7.49 28.20 -36.04
C PHE A 5 -8.89 27.66 -36.38
N GLY A 6 -9.10 27.13 -37.59
CA GLY A 6 -10.44 26.78 -38.07
C GLY A 6 -10.73 25.29 -37.98
N HIS A 7 -11.51 24.87 -36.99
CA HIS A 7 -12.24 23.59 -36.88
C HIS A 7 -11.45 22.27 -36.93
N PHE A 8 -10.59 22.06 -37.92
CA PHE A 8 -9.80 20.83 -38.09
C PHE A 8 -8.82 20.63 -36.92
N ASN A 9 -8.07 21.67 -36.57
CA ASN A 9 -7.16 21.65 -35.41
C ASN A 9 -7.92 21.42 -34.08
N MET A 10 -9.19 21.83 -34.00
CA MET A 10 -10.00 21.60 -32.79
C MET A 10 -10.37 20.12 -32.65
N LYS A 11 -10.73 19.45 -33.75
CA LYS A 11 -11.00 18.01 -33.74
C LYS A 11 -9.78 17.24 -33.23
N GLU A 12 -8.61 17.47 -33.83
CA GLU A 12 -7.38 16.79 -33.41
C GLU A 12 -7.04 17.07 -31.94
N SER A 13 -7.20 18.32 -31.50
CA SER A 13 -7.03 18.69 -30.09
C SER A 13 -7.92 17.89 -29.16
N TYR A 14 -9.22 17.77 -29.46
CA TYR A 14 -10.16 17.00 -28.65
C TYR A 14 -9.83 15.50 -28.64
N LEU A 15 -9.36 14.94 -29.76
CA LEU A 15 -8.93 13.55 -29.82
C LEU A 15 -7.69 13.29 -28.98
N VAL A 16 -6.71 14.20 -29.02
CA VAL A 16 -5.50 14.11 -28.21
C VAL A 16 -5.86 14.23 -26.73
N GLU A 17 -6.71 15.19 -26.36
CA GLU A 17 -7.18 15.39 -24.99
C GLU A 17 -7.93 14.16 -24.47
N ALA A 18 -8.82 13.57 -25.27
CA ALA A 18 -9.55 12.36 -24.90
C ALA A 18 -8.59 11.19 -24.66
N LYS A 19 -7.62 10.96 -25.56
CA LYS A 19 -6.65 9.86 -25.44
C LYS A 19 -5.72 10.01 -24.24
N LEU A 20 -5.32 11.23 -23.92
CA LEU A 20 -4.47 11.53 -22.76
C LEU A 20 -5.26 11.56 -21.45
N ARG A 21 -6.59 11.46 -21.51
CA ARG A 21 -7.43 11.53 -20.34
C ARG A 21 -7.14 10.37 -19.39
N LYS A 22 -6.88 10.72 -18.13
CA LYS A 22 -6.76 9.79 -16.99
C LYS A 22 -7.66 10.26 -15.86
N ARG A 23 -8.17 9.34 -15.06
CA ARG A 23 -8.94 9.67 -13.85
C ARG A 23 -8.10 10.58 -12.94
N LYS A 24 -8.65 11.72 -12.54
CA LYS A 24 -8.01 12.61 -11.56
C LYS A 24 -8.23 12.08 -10.14
N SER A 25 -7.36 12.45 -9.21
CA SER A 25 -7.58 12.15 -7.79
C SER A 25 -8.91 12.76 -7.31
N GLY A 26 -9.75 11.96 -6.66
CA GLY A 26 -11.07 12.38 -6.19
C GLY A 26 -12.15 12.50 -7.27
N GLU A 27 -11.83 12.28 -8.54
CA GLU A 27 -12.82 12.29 -9.62
C GLU A 27 -13.68 11.02 -9.61
N THR A 28 -14.98 11.18 -9.80
CA THR A 28 -15.92 10.07 -9.89
C THR A 28 -15.83 9.41 -11.28
N PHE A 29 -16.14 8.11 -11.36
CA PHE A 29 -16.18 7.42 -12.65
C PHE A 29 -17.22 7.98 -13.62
N ARG A 30 -18.31 8.55 -13.09
CA ARG A 30 -19.35 9.19 -13.89
C ARG A 30 -18.81 10.45 -14.55
N ASP A 31 -18.12 11.30 -13.80
CA ASP A 31 -17.52 12.53 -14.34
C ASP A 31 -16.43 12.22 -15.36
N LEU A 32 -15.62 11.19 -15.10
CA LEU A 32 -14.63 10.71 -16.05
C LEU A 32 -15.30 10.26 -17.36
N GLY A 33 -16.32 9.39 -17.27
CA GLY A 33 -17.08 8.90 -18.41
C GLY A 33 -17.69 10.03 -19.23
N GLN A 34 -18.41 10.95 -18.57
CA GLN A 34 -19.02 12.11 -19.21
C GLN A 34 -17.98 12.99 -19.92
N SER A 35 -16.85 13.29 -19.26
CA SER A 35 -15.82 14.13 -19.85
C SER A 35 -15.18 13.50 -21.09
N ILE A 36 -15.00 12.17 -21.11
CA ILE A 36 -14.48 11.44 -22.27
C ILE A 36 -15.51 11.50 -23.41
N GLU A 37 -16.78 11.25 -23.10
CA GLU A 37 -17.85 11.29 -24.09
C GLU A 37 -18.00 12.68 -24.72
N ASP A 38 -17.96 13.73 -23.90
CA ASP A 38 -18.06 15.11 -24.37
C ASP A 38 -16.93 15.49 -25.33
N LEU A 39 -15.69 15.04 -25.06
CA LEU A 39 -14.55 15.26 -25.95
C LEU A 39 -14.76 14.56 -27.29
N TYR A 40 -15.24 13.31 -27.29
CA TYR A 40 -15.52 12.60 -28.53
C TYR A 40 -16.72 13.16 -29.29
N ARG A 41 -17.78 13.60 -28.60
CA ARG A 41 -18.93 14.29 -29.24
C ARG A 41 -18.50 15.58 -29.94
N ARG A 42 -17.54 16.32 -29.37
CA ARG A 42 -16.96 17.52 -30.02
C ARG A 42 -16.06 17.17 -31.21
N ALA A 43 -15.33 16.05 -31.13
CA ALA A 43 -14.46 15.58 -32.22
C ALA A 43 -15.22 14.93 -33.38
N TYR A 44 -16.33 14.26 -33.09
CA TYR A 44 -17.16 13.49 -34.03
C TYR A 44 -18.65 13.83 -33.88
N PRO A 45 -19.06 15.06 -34.22
CA PRO A 45 -20.46 15.49 -34.05
C PRO A 45 -21.45 14.71 -34.93
N ALA A 46 -20.99 14.10 -36.02
CA ALA A 46 -21.83 13.40 -36.98
C ALA A 46 -21.92 11.88 -36.78
N SER A 47 -21.06 11.28 -35.95
CA SER A 47 -20.96 9.81 -35.85
C SER A 47 -21.00 9.33 -34.40
N LEU A 48 -22.22 9.06 -33.91
CA LEU A 48 -22.46 8.57 -32.55
C LEU A 48 -21.81 7.21 -32.28
N ASP A 49 -21.79 6.32 -33.28
CA ASP A 49 -21.16 5.00 -33.14
C ASP A 49 -19.65 5.12 -32.87
N THR A 50 -18.98 6.04 -33.58
CA THR A 50 -17.56 6.35 -33.37
C THR A 50 -17.32 6.94 -32.00
N VAL A 51 -18.23 7.79 -31.51
CA VAL A 51 -18.17 8.36 -30.17
C VAL A 51 -18.27 7.25 -29.13
N GLN A 52 -19.25 6.35 -29.25
CA GLN A 52 -19.47 5.27 -28.29
C GLN A 52 -18.28 4.31 -28.24
N GLU A 53 -17.81 3.82 -29.39
CA GLU A 53 -16.69 2.88 -29.46
C GLU A 53 -15.40 3.46 -28.85
N ASN A 54 -15.04 4.69 -29.25
CA ASN A 54 -13.83 5.32 -28.76
C ASN A 54 -13.95 5.72 -27.29
N SER A 55 -15.13 6.16 -26.83
CA SER A 55 -15.35 6.50 -25.43
C SER A 55 -15.19 5.29 -24.51
N ILE A 56 -15.76 4.13 -24.90
CA ILE A 56 -15.60 2.88 -24.14
C ILE A 56 -14.12 2.49 -24.06
N LYS A 57 -13.43 2.44 -25.21
CA LYS A 57 -12.02 2.06 -25.27
C LYS A 57 -11.16 2.96 -24.38
N THR A 58 -11.31 4.27 -24.52
CA THR A 58 -10.55 5.26 -23.75
C THR A 58 -10.89 5.21 -22.27
N PHE A 59 -12.16 5.02 -21.90
CA PHE A 59 -12.56 4.84 -20.51
C PHE A 59 -11.91 3.61 -19.87
N LEU A 60 -11.89 2.46 -20.56
CA LEU A 60 -11.27 1.22 -20.07
C LEU A 60 -9.76 1.38 -19.83
N ASP A 61 -9.10 2.24 -20.60
CA ASP A 61 -7.67 2.54 -20.44
C ASP A 61 -7.39 3.59 -19.33
N ALA A 62 -8.40 4.38 -18.97
CA ALA A 62 -8.30 5.53 -18.07
C ALA A 62 -8.92 5.32 -16.68
N CYS A 63 -9.79 4.30 -16.50
CA CYS A 63 -10.61 4.14 -15.30
C CYS A 63 -9.80 3.79 -14.03
N GLY A 64 -8.65 3.13 -14.14
CA GLY A 64 -7.84 2.77 -12.99
C GLY A 64 -6.34 2.76 -13.27
N GLU A 65 -5.55 3.06 -12.24
CA GLU A 65 -4.09 2.98 -12.29
C GLU A 65 -3.60 1.52 -12.28
N SER A 66 -4.23 0.67 -11.46
CA SER A 66 -3.94 -0.76 -11.38
C SER A 66 -4.40 -1.49 -12.64
N GLU A 67 -3.54 -2.36 -13.16
CA GLU A 67 -3.86 -3.23 -14.29
C GLU A 67 -4.99 -4.21 -13.94
N GLU A 68 -4.96 -4.78 -12.73
CA GLU A 68 -5.97 -5.71 -12.25
C GLU A 68 -7.37 -5.07 -12.21
N PHE A 69 -7.45 -3.79 -11.83
CA PHE A 69 -8.71 -3.05 -11.86
C PHE A 69 -9.24 -2.93 -13.28
N ARG A 70 -8.41 -2.45 -14.22
CA ARG A 70 -8.80 -2.31 -15.63
C ARG A 70 -9.18 -3.65 -16.26
N LEU A 71 -8.46 -4.73 -15.92
CA LEU A 71 -8.79 -6.08 -16.39
C LEU A 71 -10.14 -6.57 -15.85
N SER A 72 -10.49 -6.27 -14.59
CA SER A 72 -11.81 -6.63 -14.04
C SER A 72 -12.94 -5.96 -14.83
N VAL A 73 -12.83 -4.65 -15.08
CA VAL A 73 -13.81 -3.91 -15.87
C VAL A 73 -13.87 -4.41 -17.32
N ARG A 74 -12.74 -4.78 -17.94
CA ARG A 74 -12.76 -5.39 -19.28
C ARG A 74 -13.44 -6.76 -19.31
N ARG A 75 -13.31 -7.55 -18.24
CA ARG A 75 -13.92 -8.88 -18.12
C ARG A 75 -15.45 -8.82 -18.04
N SER A 76 -16.04 -7.71 -17.56
CA SER A 76 -17.50 -7.54 -17.58
C SER A 76 -18.06 -7.33 -18.99
N ARG A 77 -17.20 -7.12 -20.00
CA ARG A 77 -17.56 -6.94 -21.43
C ARG A 77 -18.64 -5.86 -21.64
N PRO A 78 -18.43 -4.63 -21.16
CA PRO A 78 -19.39 -3.55 -21.30
C PRO A 78 -19.69 -3.26 -22.78
N LYS A 79 -20.96 -2.99 -23.09
CA LYS A 79 -21.41 -2.69 -24.47
C LYS A 79 -21.66 -1.21 -24.68
N THR A 80 -22.00 -0.51 -23.60
CA THR A 80 -22.16 0.94 -23.58
C THR A 80 -21.11 1.56 -22.65
N LEU A 81 -20.89 2.88 -22.83
CA LEU A 81 -20.04 3.63 -21.89
C LEU A 81 -20.62 3.58 -20.47
N GLN A 82 -21.95 3.66 -20.35
CA GLN A 82 -22.65 3.59 -19.07
C GLN A 82 -22.46 2.24 -18.38
N ASP A 83 -22.45 1.13 -19.14
CA ASP A 83 -22.13 -0.20 -18.59
C ASP A 83 -20.72 -0.22 -18.04
N ALA A 84 -19.75 0.34 -18.77
CA ALA A 84 -18.36 0.39 -18.33
C ALA A 84 -18.19 1.21 -17.05
N VAL A 85 -18.87 2.35 -16.96
CA VAL A 85 -18.92 3.19 -15.75
C VAL A 85 -19.52 2.41 -14.58
N THR A 86 -20.64 1.72 -14.80
CA THR A 86 -21.32 0.93 -13.77
C THR A 86 -20.43 -0.21 -13.28
N SER A 87 -19.83 -0.98 -14.17
CA SER A 87 -18.89 -2.05 -13.80
C SER A 87 -17.66 -1.53 -13.04
N ALA A 88 -17.14 -0.36 -13.41
CA ALA A 88 -16.04 0.27 -12.68
C ALA A 88 -16.44 0.67 -11.25
N MET A 89 -17.65 1.23 -11.08
CA MET A 89 -18.19 1.56 -9.76
C MET A 89 -18.40 0.30 -8.90
N GLU A 90 -18.95 -0.76 -9.48
CA GLU A 90 -19.15 -2.05 -8.80
C GLU A 90 -17.82 -2.62 -8.31
N GLU A 91 -16.80 -2.63 -9.16
CA GLU A 91 -15.45 -3.10 -8.81
C GLU A 91 -14.83 -2.25 -7.68
N GLU A 92 -15.02 -0.93 -7.68
CA GLU A 92 -14.55 -0.05 -6.61
C GLU A 92 -15.25 -0.39 -5.27
N CYS A 93 -16.56 -0.59 -5.29
CA CYS A 93 -17.35 -0.99 -4.13
C CYS A 93 -16.90 -2.35 -3.58
N ILE A 94 -16.66 -3.34 -4.44
CA ILE A 94 -16.16 -4.66 -4.05
C ILE A 94 -14.79 -4.52 -3.38
N ARG A 95 -13.85 -3.80 -4.00
CA ARG A 95 -12.50 -3.60 -3.43
C ARG A 95 -12.52 -2.83 -2.11
N LEU A 96 -13.36 -1.81 -2.01
CA LEU A 96 -13.56 -1.10 -0.75
C LEU A 96 -14.07 -2.06 0.33
N SER A 97 -15.08 -2.88 0.02
CA SER A 97 -15.65 -3.84 0.96
C SER A 97 -14.62 -4.89 1.43
N GLU A 98 -13.81 -5.43 0.52
CA GLU A 98 -12.76 -6.40 0.87
C GLU A 98 -11.64 -5.78 1.72
N ARG A 99 -11.25 -4.53 1.45
CA ARG A 99 -10.30 -3.79 2.30
C ARG A 99 -10.83 -3.62 3.73
N HIS A 100 -12.11 -3.26 3.89
CA HIS A 100 -12.73 -3.13 5.21
C HIS A 100 -12.79 -4.47 5.95
N LYS A 101 -13.16 -5.57 5.28
CA LYS A 101 -13.16 -6.92 5.88
C LYS A 101 -11.77 -7.32 6.39
N ASN A 102 -10.72 -7.03 5.63
CA ASN A 102 -9.35 -7.36 6.03
C ASN A 102 -8.85 -6.50 7.20
N SER A 103 -9.35 -5.26 7.33
CA SER A 103 -9.06 -4.42 8.49
C SER A 103 -9.70 -4.96 9.77
N MET A 104 -10.94 -5.45 9.71
CA MET A 104 -11.65 -6.00 10.88
C MET A 104 -11.07 -7.34 11.36
N LYS A 105 -10.44 -8.12 10.48
CA LYS A 105 -9.80 -9.40 10.85
C LYS A 105 -8.51 -9.25 11.67
N LYS A 106 -7.96 -8.03 11.83
CA LYS A 106 -6.68 -7.80 12.53
C LYS A 106 -6.79 -7.64 14.07
N THR A 107 -7.98 -7.76 14.67
CA THR A 107 -8.18 -7.49 16.11
C THR A 107 -8.33 -8.73 17.00
N VAL A 108 -8.11 -9.94 16.51
CA VAL A 108 -8.18 -11.17 17.35
C VAL A 108 -6.89 -11.95 17.21
N TYR A 109 -5.83 -11.52 17.92
CA TYR A 109 -4.74 -12.32 18.50
C TYR A 109 -3.65 -11.38 19.02
N SER A 110 -3.96 -10.61 20.07
CA SER A 110 -2.96 -10.38 21.11
C SER A 110 -3.38 -11.23 22.30
N VAL A 111 -3.02 -12.52 22.28
CA VAL A 111 -2.92 -13.24 23.54
C VAL A 111 -1.73 -12.61 24.23
N GLU A 112 -2.00 -11.70 25.16
CA GLU A 112 -1.04 -11.36 26.20
C GLU A 112 -0.75 -12.66 26.95
N THR A 113 0.24 -13.41 26.48
CA THR A 113 0.88 -14.39 27.33
C THR A 113 1.51 -13.57 28.45
N ASN A 114 0.82 -13.51 29.58
CA ASN A 114 1.37 -13.04 30.84
C ASN A 114 2.50 -14.01 31.24
N ASN A 115 3.65 -13.90 30.57
CA ASN A 115 4.85 -14.63 30.89
C ASN A 115 5.68 -13.81 31.89
N LYS A 116 5.02 -13.35 32.95
CA LYS A 116 5.66 -12.70 34.11
C LYS A 116 6.34 -13.69 35.06
N ASP A 117 6.21 -15.00 34.80
CA ASP A 117 6.76 -16.04 35.68
C ASP A 117 8.18 -16.50 35.31
N GLN A 118 8.73 -16.07 34.16
CA GLN A 118 10.10 -16.45 33.78
C GLN A 118 11.20 -15.58 34.40
N TYR A 119 10.90 -14.34 34.81
CA TYR A 119 11.93 -13.44 35.36
C TYR A 119 12.27 -13.73 36.83
N SER A 120 11.34 -14.32 37.59
CA SER A 120 11.53 -14.62 39.01
C SER A 120 12.29 -15.93 39.26
N ARG A 121 12.18 -16.95 38.39
CA ARG A 121 12.90 -18.23 38.55
C ARG A 121 14.41 -18.12 38.30
N ARG A 122 14.84 -17.35 37.29
CA ARG A 122 16.28 -17.20 36.96
C ARG A 122 17.09 -16.42 38.00
N LYS A 123 16.45 -15.56 38.82
CA LYS A 123 17.14 -14.85 39.91
C LYS A 123 17.37 -15.73 41.14
N VAL A 124 16.51 -16.72 41.40
CA VAL A 124 16.65 -17.61 42.56
C VAL A 124 17.72 -18.69 42.32
N GLU A 125 17.89 -19.18 41.09
CA GLU A 125 18.93 -20.16 40.77
C GLU A 125 20.35 -19.57 40.83
N ASN A 126 20.52 -18.30 40.43
CA ASN A 126 21.83 -17.62 40.50
C ASN A 126 22.25 -17.20 41.92
N SER A 127 21.32 -16.96 42.86
CA SER A 127 21.66 -16.69 44.26
C SER A 127 22.00 -17.97 45.04
N ALA A 128 21.34 -19.09 44.73
CA ALA A 128 21.60 -20.38 45.37
C ALA A 128 22.95 -21.02 44.98
N GLN A 129 23.53 -20.64 43.84
CA GLN A 129 24.87 -21.07 43.42
C GLN A 129 26.01 -20.21 44.00
N ARG A 130 25.73 -19.00 44.50
CA ARG A 130 26.74 -18.16 45.18
C ARG A 130 26.99 -18.59 46.64
N GLU A 131 26.00 -19.19 47.31
CA GLU A 131 26.13 -19.60 48.72
C GLU A 131 26.71 -21.03 48.91
N ARG A 132 27.02 -21.77 47.83
CA ARG A 132 27.72 -23.06 47.92
C ARG A 132 29.23 -23.00 47.66
N ARG A 133 29.82 -21.80 47.61
CA ARG A 133 31.28 -21.64 47.74
C ARG A 133 31.61 -21.36 49.20
N VAL A 134 31.74 -22.45 49.96
CA VAL A 134 32.43 -22.41 51.26
C VAL A 134 33.88 -21.99 50.99
N PRO A 135 34.41 -20.93 51.62
CA PRO A 135 35.82 -20.56 51.48
C PRO A 135 36.69 -21.65 52.12
N ASN A 136 37.52 -22.31 51.30
CA ASN A 136 38.56 -23.21 51.78
C ASN A 136 39.63 -22.39 52.52
N THR A 137 39.52 -22.33 53.85
CA THR A 137 40.51 -21.74 54.75
C THR A 137 41.68 -22.69 54.94
N ALA A 138 42.51 -22.84 53.91
CA ALA A 138 43.77 -23.56 54.00
C ALA A 138 44.75 -22.97 52.98
N ASN A 139 45.33 -21.80 53.28
CA ASN A 139 46.61 -21.31 52.71
C ASN A 139 47.08 -19.98 53.34
N TYR A 140 46.98 -19.85 54.66
CA TYR A 140 47.57 -18.72 55.42
C TYR A 140 48.67 -19.21 56.38
N ARG A 141 49.57 -20.07 55.91
CA ARG A 141 50.82 -20.43 56.61
C ARG A 141 51.88 -20.88 55.60
N LYS A 142 52.40 -19.96 54.79
CA LYS A 142 53.71 -20.04 54.08
C LYS A 142 53.91 -18.79 53.21
N ALA A 143 54.10 -17.65 53.88
CA ALA A 143 54.78 -16.47 53.35
C ALA A 143 55.09 -15.56 54.55
N LYS A 144 55.92 -16.06 55.45
CA LYS A 144 56.52 -15.28 56.55
C LYS A 144 58.01 -15.61 56.61
N VAL A 145 58.67 -15.38 55.48
CA VAL A 145 60.12 -15.42 55.19
C VAL A 145 60.14 -14.70 53.83
N GLU A 146 60.37 -13.40 53.69
CA GLU A 146 61.57 -12.61 53.93
C GLU A 146 61.17 -11.17 53.58
N GLU A 147 61.33 -10.22 54.50
CA GLU A 147 61.71 -8.84 54.23
C GLU A 147 61.70 -8.09 55.57
N SER A 148 62.66 -8.47 56.41
CA SER A 148 63.27 -7.52 57.33
C SER A 148 64.69 -7.26 56.82
N VAL A 149 65.13 -6.01 56.99
CA VAL A 149 66.48 -5.48 56.74
C VAL A 149 66.69 -5.06 55.27
N THR A 150 66.59 -3.76 54.94
CA THR A 150 67.64 -2.78 55.27
C THR A 150 67.11 -1.34 55.38
N CYS A 151 67.52 -0.69 56.46
CA CYS A 151 67.50 0.75 56.70
C CYS A 151 68.88 1.34 56.32
N TYR A 152 68.93 2.67 56.11
CA TYR A 152 70.11 3.56 55.93
C TYR A 152 70.83 3.45 54.57
N ASN A 153 71.16 4.52 53.83
CA ASN A 153 71.20 5.97 54.03
C ASN A 153 70.84 6.69 52.72
#